data_AF-A0A936C7Z0-F1
#
_entry.id   AF-A0A936C7Z0-F1
#
_cell.length_a   1.000
_cell.length_b   1.000
_cell.length_c   1.000
_cell.angle_alpha   90.00
_cell.angle_beta   90.00
_cell.angle_gamma   90.00
#
_symmetry.space_group_name_H-M   'P 1'
#
loop_
_entity.id
_entity.type
_entity.pdbx_description
1 polymer ?
#
loop_
_entity_poly.entity_id
_entity_poly.type
_entity_poly.pdbx_seq_one_letter_code
_entity_poly.pdbx_strand_id
1 'polypeptide(L)' 'MYQSEGIPEYWIVDAANRYIERWRPGEEIPETLTDSIAWQPVREADPLVIDLAAFFCRVQGE' A
#
# COMPACT_ATOMS: atom_id res chain seq x y z
N MET A 1 11.51 3.02 12.47
CA MET A 1 12.41 3.20 11.31
C MET A 1 12.20 2.00 10.41
N TYR A 2 11.32 2.06 9.41
CA TYR A 2 11.15 0.89 8.51
C TYR A 2 12.02 1.01 7.25
N GLN A 3 12.23 2.23 6.74
CA GLN A 3 13.15 2.47 5.62
C GLN A 3 14.61 2.16 5.96
N SER A 4 15.08 2.59 7.14
CA SER A 4 16.47 2.37 7.56
C SER A 4 16.78 0.90 7.88
N GLU A 5 15.74 0.08 8.09
CA GLU A 5 15.85 -1.37 8.30
C GLU A 5 15.81 -2.17 6.98
N GLY A 6 15.71 -1.48 5.84
CA GLY A 6 15.72 -2.13 4.51
C GLY A 6 14.44 -2.88 4.18
N ILE A 7 13.32 -2.53 4.82
CA ILE A 7 12.01 -3.12 4.48
C ILE A 7 11.64 -2.73 3.04
N PRO A 8 11.45 -3.70 2.11
CA PRO A 8 11.31 -3.41 0.69
C PRO A 8 10.10 -2.53 0.33
N GLU A 9 9.03 -2.65 1.10
CA GLU A 9 7.81 -1.87 0.92
C GLU A 9 7.06 -1.77 2.25
N TYR A 10 6.67 -0.56 2.67
CA TYR A 10 5.75 -0.37 3.79
C TYR A 10 4.64 0.60 3.41
N TRP A 11 3.46 0.38 3.98
CA TRP A 11 2.26 1.15 3.68
C TRP A 11 1.74 1.86 4.91
N ILE A 12 1.32 3.11 4.74
CA ILE A 12 0.52 3.84 5.73
C ILE A 12 -0.89 3.98 5.15
N VAL A 13 -1.88 3.53 5.92
CA VAL A 13 -3.29 3.54 5.48
C VAL A 13 -4.00 4.72 6.11
N ASP A 14 -4.49 5.65 5.30
CA ASP A 14 -5.43 6.69 5.73
C ASP A 14 -6.85 6.25 5.39
N ALA A 15 -7.52 5.63 6.36
CA ALA A 15 -8.89 5.16 6.19
C ALA A 15 -9.91 6.30 6.17
N ALA A 16 -9.61 7.47 6.74
CA ALA A 16 -10.55 8.60 6.74
C ALA A 16 -10.62 9.25 5.35
N ASN A 17 -9.45 9.39 4.71
CA ASN A 17 -9.31 9.97 3.37
C ASN A 17 -9.27 8.91 2.25
N ARG A 18 -9.39 7.62 2.59
CA ARG A 18 -9.48 6.47 1.66
C ARG A 18 -8.29 6.38 0.69
N TYR A 19 -7.06 6.51 1.19
CA TYR A 19 -5.85 6.30 0.39
C TYR A 19 -4.77 5.57 1.18
N ILE A 20 -3.77 5.06 0.46
CA ILE A 20 -2.58 4.44 1.03
C ILE A 20 -1.34 5.17 0.54
N GLU A 21 -0.41 5.44 1.45
CA GLU A 21 0.94 5.88 1.12
C GLU A 21 1.86 4.67 1.06
N ARG A 22 2.40 4.42 -0.13
CA ARG A 22 3.44 3.42 -0.35
C ARG A 22 4.80 4.07 -0.25
N TRP A 23 5.66 3.45 0.54
CA TRP A 23 7.03 3.89 0.72
C TRP A 23 7.99 2.76 0.41
N ARG A 24 9.05 3.07 -0.34
CA ARG A 24 10.14 2.14 -0.65
C ARG A 24 11.49 2.67 -0.14
N PRO A 25 12.48 1.79 0.06
CA PRO A 25 13.81 2.20 0.47
C PRO A 25 14.42 3.25 -0.47
N GLY A 26 14.85 4.37 0.10
CA GLY A 26 15.53 5.43 -0.64
C GLY A 26 14.61 6.45 -1.31
N GLU A 27 13.29 6.30 -1.19
CA GLU A 27 12.32 7.32 -1.62
C GLU A 27 12.11 8.36 -0.51
N GLU A 28 12.24 9.65 -0.86
CA GLU A 28 12.01 10.75 0.08
C GLU A 28 10.52 11.11 0.22
N ILE A 29 9.70 10.74 -0.77
CA ILE A 29 8.27 11.06 -0.86
C ILE A 29 7.52 9.76 -1.17
N PRO A 30 6.37 9.48 -0.53
CA PRO A 30 5.60 8.30 -0.83
C PRO A 30 4.84 8.41 -2.14
N GLU A 31 4.47 7.27 -2.66
CA GLU A 31 3.45 7.16 -3.68
C GLU A 31 2.07 7.06 -3.04
N THR A 32 1.17 7.96 -3.42
CA THR A 32 -0.24 7.93 -2.99
C THR A 32 -1.05 7.04 -3.92
N LEU A 33 -1.71 6.01 -3.36
CA LEU A 33 -2.52 5.04 -4.07
C LEU A 33 -3.98 5.14 -3.60
N THR A 34 -4.90 5.32 -4.55
CA THR A 34 -6.36 5.41 -4.31
C THR A 34 -7.16 4.30 -4.97
N ASP A 35 -6.62 3.70 -6.04
CA ASP A 35 -7.37 2.77 -6.88
C ASP A 35 -7.09 1.32 -6.50
N SER A 36 -5.83 0.90 -6.59
CA SER A 36 -5.41 -0.45 -6.26
C SER A 36 -3.96 -0.53 -5.85
N ILE A 37 -3.60 -1.61 -5.16
CA ILE A 37 -2.22 -1.99 -4.88
C ILE A 37 -1.97 -3.36 -5.48
N ALA A 38 -0.95 -3.48 -6.33
CA ALA A 38 -0.38 -4.74 -6.74
C ALA A 38 0.94 -4.96 -5.98
N TRP A 39 0.93 -5.92 -5.06
CA TRP A 39 2.07 -6.25 -4.22
C TRP A 39 2.67 -7.59 -4.61
N GLN A 40 3.95 -7.57 -4.98
CA GLN A 40 4.68 -8.76 -5.41
C GLN A 40 6.12 -8.73 -4.86
N PRO A 41 6.32 -9.12 -3.60
CA PRO A 41 7.65 -9.13 -2.98
C PRO A 41 8.54 -10.25 -3.53
N VAL A 42 7.93 -11.34 -4.03
CA VAL A 42 8.60 -12.50 -4.64
C VAL A 42 8.11 -12.60 -6.07
N ARG A 43 9.02 -12.51 -7.05
CA ARG A 43 8.66 -12.42 -8.49
C ARG A 43 8.00 -13.70 -9.02
N GLU A 44 8.28 -14.83 -8.38
CA GLU A 44 7.78 -16.14 -8.73
C GLU A 44 6.37 -16.41 -8.16
N ALA A 45 5.90 -15.59 -7.22
CA ALA A 45 4.56 -15.68 -6.66
C ALA A 45 3.59 -14.76 -7.42
N ASP A 46 2.33 -15.16 -7.51
CA ASP A 46 1.29 -14.29 -8.05
C ASP A 46 1.14 -13.01 -7.21
N PRO A 47 0.94 -11.84 -7.85
CA PRO A 47 0.78 -10.59 -7.12
C PRO A 47 -0.50 -10.60 -6.29
N LEU A 48 -0.41 -10.12 -5.05
CA LEU A 48 -1.59 -9.75 -4.28
C LEU A 48 -2.12 -8.43 -4.81
N VAL A 49 -3.33 -8.45 -5.36
CA VAL A 49 -4.03 -7.24 -5.80
C VAL A 49 -5.11 -6.88 -4.80
N ILE A 50 -5.05 -5.65 -4.28
CA ILE A 50 -6.03 -5.07 -3.38
C ILE A 50 -6.74 -3.94 -4.12
N ASP A 51 -8.05 -4.07 -4.33
CA ASP A 51 -8.90 -2.97 -4.79
C ASP A 51 -9.21 -2.06 -3.59
N LEU A 52 -8.70 -0.82 -3.63
CA LEU A 52 -8.78 0.09 -2.49
C LEU A 52 -10.17 0.67 -2.33
N ALA A 53 -10.89 0.93 -3.42
CA ALA A 53 -12.26 1.42 -3.36
C ALA A 53 -13.17 0.40 -2.67
N ALA A 54 -13.10 -0.88 -3.07
CA ALA A 54 -13.86 -1.96 -2.46
C ALA A 54 -13.41 -2.25 -1.01
N PHE A 55 -12.11 -2.18 -0.74
CA PHE A 55 -11.57 -2.37 0.60
C PHE A 55 -12.11 -1.32 1.58
N PHE A 56 -12.05 -0.03 1.23
CA PHE A 56 -12.52 1.03 2.11
C PHE A 56 -14.04 1.01 2.29
N CYS A 57 -14.80 0.73 1.22
CA CYS A 57 -16.25 0.52 1.29
C CYS A 57 -16.60 -0.54 2.36
N ARG A 58 -15.95 -1.71 2.28
CA ARG A 58 -16.14 -2.81 3.24
C ARG A 58 -15.75 -2.45 4.67
N VAL A 59 -14.62 -1.77 4.88
CA VAL A 59 -14.12 -1.43 6.23
C VAL A 59 -14.98 -0.35 6.89
N GLN A 60 -15.58 0.54 6.09
CA GLN A 60 -16.47 1.60 6.58
C GLN A 60 -17.94 1.16 6.74
N GLY A 61 -18.30 -0.04 6.25
CA GLY A 61 -19.65 -0.58 6.38
C GLY A 61 -20.66 0.02 5.40
N GLU A 62 -20.17 0.55 4.28
CA GLU A 62 -20.98 0.94 3.11
C GLU A 62 -21.37 -0.29 2.27
#